data_AF-A0A358A4L4-F1
#
_entry.id   AF-A0A358A4L4-F1
#
_cell.length_a   1.000
_cell.length_b   1.000
_cell.length_c   1.000
_cell.angle_alpha   90.00
_cell.angle_beta   90.00
_cell.angle_gamma   90.00
#
_symmetry.space_group_name_H-M   'P 1'
#
loop_
_entity.id
_entity.type
_entity.pdbx_description
1 polymer ?
#
loop_
_entity_poly.entity_id
_entity_poly.type
_entity_poly.pdbx_seq_one_letter_code
_entity_poly.pdbx_strand_id
1 'polypeptide(L)'
;WSTPLSPEVDDHRDLVGPLDDFGLERCISYISHRDVQRSGGVSNSRAAVYGVIEEELVARPARPEDLYTLHGSPALQDPVLLIHLSGWIDAGLCASETTETILGQIAPVTVAEFETEWLLDHRARRPTMHIVEGVNVGLDWPEITLVSGRDATGNDVLVLHGAEPDHNWRSFCDAVVSLSQRFGVRRVIGLGSYPSSSPHTRPSRLSVTAATPDLASLGFTPATLDVPAGMQAALEMAHHAAGIESVGLWAQVPHYISGAHYPAASLALVDGLVGAAGVVLDSSQLAADALATRNRLDDLVDDDSSHRDMLAALEKQYDDLVEAEAEMATSDDLTDELEAFLRSQNDPDD
;
A
#
# COMPACT_ATOMS: atom_id res chain seq x y z
N TRP A 1 -31.14 4.41 -19.36
CA TRP A 1 -29.99 3.63 -19.85
C TRP A 1 -29.36 3.07 -18.61
N SER A 2 -29.65 1.79 -18.36
CA SER A 2 -29.48 1.13 -17.08
C SER A 2 -28.05 0.64 -16.89
N THR A 3 -27.52 0.89 -15.70
CA THR A 3 -26.23 0.44 -15.17
C THR A 3 -26.18 -1.09 -15.06
N PRO A 4 -25.08 -1.78 -15.40
CA PRO A 4 -24.91 -3.19 -15.06
C PRO A 4 -24.36 -3.32 -13.64
N LEU A 5 -25.06 -4.14 -12.84
CA LEU A 5 -24.68 -4.61 -11.51
C LEU A 5 -23.49 -5.58 -11.60
N SER A 6 -22.56 -5.46 -10.66
CA SER A 6 -21.52 -6.47 -10.37
C SER A 6 -22.16 -7.76 -9.86
N PRO A 7 -21.58 -8.95 -10.12
CA PRO A 7 -22.14 -10.22 -9.70
C PRO A 7 -21.85 -10.55 -8.22
N GLU A 8 -22.90 -10.91 -7.49
CA GLU A 8 -22.85 -11.60 -6.19
C GLU A 8 -22.41 -13.07 -6.38
N VAL A 9 -21.60 -13.56 -5.44
CA VAL A 9 -21.21 -14.97 -5.32
C VAL A 9 -22.08 -15.60 -4.23
N ASP A 10 -22.81 -16.66 -4.57
CA ASP A 10 -23.51 -17.52 -3.60
C ASP A 10 -22.95 -18.94 -3.64
N ASP A 11 -22.91 -19.55 -2.46
CA ASP A 11 -22.22 -20.78 -2.08
C ASP A 11 -23.17 -22.00 -2.12
N HIS A 12 -22.59 -23.18 -2.34
CA HIS A 12 -23.17 -24.53 -2.14
C HIS A 12 -24.08 -25.19 -3.20
N ARG A 13 -23.41 -25.98 -4.05
CA ARG A 13 -23.63 -27.41 -4.43
C ARG A 13 -24.95 -28.10 -4.00
N ASP A 14 -25.78 -28.56 -4.95
CA ASP A 14 -25.76 -29.96 -5.47
C ASP A 14 -26.92 -30.25 -6.46
N LEU A 15 -26.66 -31.20 -7.36
CA LEU A 15 -27.39 -31.55 -8.59
C LEU A 15 -28.52 -32.58 -8.39
N VAL A 16 -29.67 -32.40 -9.05
CA VAL A 16 -30.56 -33.49 -9.53
C VAL A 16 -31.22 -33.08 -10.86
N GLY A 17 -30.97 -33.83 -11.94
CA GLY A 17 -31.60 -33.66 -13.27
C GLY A 17 -32.98 -34.34 -13.40
N PRO A 18 -33.56 -34.61 -14.61
CA PRO A 18 -32.92 -34.55 -15.95
C PRO A 18 -33.81 -34.01 -17.14
N LEU A 19 -33.18 -33.90 -18.33
CA LEU A 19 -33.72 -33.84 -19.73
C LEU A 19 -34.39 -32.51 -20.15
N ASP A 20 -34.09 -31.84 -21.28
CA ASP A 20 -33.77 -32.33 -22.62
C ASP A 20 -32.83 -31.39 -23.41
N ASP A 21 -31.88 -32.03 -24.09
CA ASP A 21 -31.37 -31.83 -25.46
C ASP A 21 -31.39 -30.43 -26.11
N PHE A 22 -30.19 -29.88 -26.39
CA PHE A 22 -29.75 -29.48 -27.75
C PHE A 22 -28.31 -28.92 -27.72
N GLY A 23 -27.36 -29.79 -28.11
CA GLY A 23 -26.21 -29.46 -28.97
C GLY A 23 -25.20 -28.40 -28.52
N LEU A 24 -24.06 -28.87 -27.98
CA LEU A 24 -22.71 -28.31 -28.22
C LEU A 24 -21.65 -29.28 -27.69
N GLU A 25 -21.57 -30.48 -28.29
CA GLU A 25 -20.42 -31.37 -28.13
C GLU A 25 -19.35 -31.06 -29.19
N ARG A 26 -18.12 -30.85 -28.70
CA ARG A 26 -16.77 -31.04 -29.32
C ARG A 26 -15.86 -29.90 -28.86
N CYS A 27 -14.76 -30.07 -28.14
CA CYS A 27 -14.00 -31.24 -27.71
C CYS A 27 -13.09 -30.78 -26.56
N ILE A 28 -13.05 -31.50 -25.44
CA ILE A 28 -11.90 -31.49 -24.53
C ILE A 28 -11.49 -32.94 -24.25
N SER A 29 -10.18 -33.16 -24.29
CA SER A 29 -9.40 -34.36 -23.93
C SER A 29 -9.46 -35.51 -24.95
N TYR A 30 -8.34 -36.17 -25.30
CA TYR A 30 -7.36 -36.77 -24.39
C TYR A 30 -5.94 -36.88 -24.98
N ILE A 31 -4.99 -36.95 -24.05
CA ILE A 31 -3.53 -37.10 -24.19
C ILE A 31 -3.11 -38.57 -24.35
N SER A 32 -2.00 -38.75 -25.08
CA SER A 32 -0.96 -39.79 -25.00
C SER A 32 -1.06 -41.15 -25.72
N HIS A 33 0.04 -41.36 -26.46
CA HIS A 33 0.82 -42.58 -26.70
C HIS A 33 0.17 -43.76 -27.44
N ARG A 34 0.64 -43.98 -28.67
CA ARG A 34 1.37 -45.22 -29.03
C ARG A 34 2.05 -45.13 -30.39
N ASP A 35 3.33 -45.48 -30.38
CA ASP A 35 4.10 -45.91 -31.55
C ASP A 35 3.45 -47.12 -32.24
N VAL A 36 3.63 -47.19 -33.57
CA VAL A 36 4.18 -48.33 -34.35
C VAL A 36 3.64 -48.31 -35.79
N GLN A 37 4.57 -47.98 -36.71
CA GLN A 37 4.74 -48.45 -38.08
C GLN A 37 3.56 -48.41 -39.09
N ARG A 38 3.76 -47.63 -40.17
CA ARG A 38 3.82 -48.16 -41.56
C ARG A 38 4.37 -47.14 -42.57
N SER A 39 5.59 -47.45 -43.04
CA SER A 39 6.14 -47.33 -44.40
C SER A 39 5.49 -46.41 -45.46
N GLY A 40 6.33 -45.58 -46.09
CA GLY A 40 6.09 -45.07 -47.45
C GLY A 40 6.80 -43.75 -47.72
N GLY A 41 8.03 -43.80 -48.26
CA GLY A 41 8.88 -42.63 -48.42
C GLY A 41 8.48 -41.71 -49.57
N VAL A 42 8.79 -40.42 -49.39
CA VAL A 42 9.23 -39.51 -50.46
C VAL A 42 10.32 -38.61 -49.88
N SER A 43 11.50 -38.69 -50.49
CA SER A 43 12.64 -37.84 -50.27
C SER A 43 12.30 -36.38 -50.60
N ASN A 44 12.56 -35.46 -49.67
CA ASN A 44 12.86 -34.09 -50.05
C ASN A 44 13.93 -33.50 -49.14
N SER A 45 15.15 -33.43 -49.69
CA SER A 45 16.32 -32.80 -49.12
C SER A 45 16.14 -31.28 -49.07
N ARG A 46 15.90 -30.73 -47.89
CA ARG A 46 16.31 -29.37 -47.52
C ARG A 46 16.95 -29.46 -46.15
N ALA A 47 18.28 -29.46 -46.11
CA ALA A 47 19.03 -29.20 -44.89
C ALA A 47 18.70 -27.76 -44.48
N ALA A 48 17.71 -27.61 -43.59
CA ALA A 48 17.52 -26.38 -42.86
C ALA A 48 18.66 -26.31 -41.83
N VAL A 49 19.60 -25.40 -42.06
CA VAL A 49 20.52 -24.94 -41.03
C VAL A 49 19.66 -24.18 -40.03
N TYR A 50 19.07 -24.89 -39.08
CA TYR A 50 18.59 -24.27 -37.86
C TYR A 50 19.84 -23.89 -37.08
N GLY A 51 20.24 -22.62 -37.19
CA GLY A 51 21.12 -22.03 -36.20
C GLY A 51 20.49 -22.29 -34.85
N VAL A 52 21.24 -22.91 -33.95
CA VAL A 52 20.88 -22.98 -32.54
C VAL A 52 20.87 -21.54 -32.08
N ILE A 53 19.67 -20.95 -31.99
CA ILE A 53 19.48 -19.79 -31.13
C ILE A 53 19.65 -20.39 -29.75
N GLU A 54 20.80 -20.18 -29.12
CA GLU A 54 20.91 -20.35 -27.68
C GLU A 54 19.91 -19.35 -27.10
N GLU A 55 18.69 -19.83 -26.83
CA GLU A 55 17.76 -19.10 -25.97
C GLU A 55 18.46 -19.00 -24.63
N GLU A 56 19.05 -17.84 -24.36
CA GLU A 56 19.42 -17.45 -23.01
C GLU A 56 18.10 -17.42 -22.23
N LEU A 57 17.80 -18.53 -21.55
CA LEU A 57 16.67 -18.66 -20.67
C LEU A 57 16.72 -17.45 -19.75
N VAL A 58 15.69 -16.58 -19.81
CA VAL A 58 15.58 -15.45 -18.90
C VAL A 58 15.52 -16.04 -17.49
N ALA A 59 16.67 -16.02 -16.81
CA ALA A 59 16.82 -16.69 -15.54
C ALA A 59 16.00 -15.91 -14.51
N ARG A 60 15.20 -16.63 -13.73
CA ARG A 60 14.53 -16.04 -12.57
C ARG A 60 15.59 -15.33 -11.71
N PRO A 61 15.33 -14.10 -11.24
CA PRO A 61 16.21 -13.39 -10.31
C PRO A 61 16.66 -14.32 -9.19
N ALA A 62 17.96 -14.54 -9.09
CA ALA A 62 18.53 -15.51 -8.15
C ALA A 62 18.89 -14.83 -6.83
N ARG A 63 19.19 -13.52 -6.88
CA ARG A 63 19.56 -12.69 -5.74
C ARG A 63 18.66 -11.46 -5.67
N PRO A 64 18.49 -10.87 -4.48
CA PRO A 64 17.67 -9.67 -4.33
C PRO A 64 18.11 -8.50 -5.22
N GLU A 65 19.42 -8.32 -5.42
CA GLU A 65 19.98 -7.28 -6.29
C GLU A 65 19.67 -7.48 -7.79
N ASP A 66 19.22 -8.66 -8.19
CA ASP A 66 18.83 -8.92 -9.57
C ASP A 66 17.39 -8.40 -9.87
N LEU A 67 16.66 -7.91 -8.85
CA LEU A 67 15.31 -7.37 -8.98
C LEU A 67 15.23 -5.86 -9.22
N TYR A 68 16.37 -5.16 -9.28
CA TYR A 68 16.38 -3.72 -9.55
C TYR A 68 17.64 -3.28 -10.31
N THR A 69 17.50 -2.20 -11.07
CA THR A 69 18.63 -1.45 -11.62
C THR A 69 18.93 -0.25 -10.73
N LEU A 70 20.19 -0.09 -10.35
CA LEU A 70 20.65 1.10 -9.62
C LEU A 70 21.07 2.19 -10.58
N HIS A 71 20.49 3.36 -10.43
CA HIS A 71 20.79 4.57 -11.21
C HIS A 71 21.74 5.52 -10.48
N GLY A 72 21.84 5.40 -9.15
CA GLY A 72 22.73 6.22 -8.34
C GLY A 72 23.01 5.63 -6.97
N SER A 73 24.01 6.19 -6.28
CA SER A 73 24.30 5.87 -4.89
C SER A 73 24.50 7.19 -4.13
N PRO A 74 23.40 7.93 -3.85
CA PRO A 74 23.49 9.21 -3.17
C PRO A 74 24.17 9.06 -1.80
N ALA A 75 24.93 10.08 -1.40
CA ALA A 75 25.47 10.16 -0.05
C ALA A 75 24.38 10.71 0.87
N LEU A 76 23.68 9.81 1.56
CA LEU A 76 22.61 10.13 2.49
C LEU A 76 23.11 10.10 3.94
N GLN A 77 22.53 10.94 4.79
CA GLN A 77 22.80 10.95 6.22
C GLN A 77 21.54 10.55 6.98
N ASP A 78 21.56 9.33 7.54
CA ASP A 78 20.51 8.82 8.42
C ASP A 78 19.08 8.91 7.83
N PRO A 79 18.87 8.50 6.56
CA PRO A 79 17.60 8.73 5.87
C PRO A 79 16.46 7.95 6.48
N VAL A 80 15.25 8.49 6.34
CA VAL A 80 14.01 7.71 6.50
C VAL A 80 13.58 7.14 5.16
N LEU A 81 12.98 5.95 5.18
CA LEU A 81 12.34 5.37 4.01
C LEU A 81 10.83 5.47 4.16
N LEU A 82 10.19 6.20 3.25
CA LEU A 82 8.73 6.26 3.12
C LEU A 82 8.29 5.26 2.05
N ILE A 83 7.24 4.50 2.33
CA ILE A 83 6.74 3.45 1.42
C ILE A 83 5.27 3.72 1.13
N HIS A 84 4.93 3.82 -0.15
CA HIS A 84 3.54 3.78 -0.60
C HIS A 84 3.44 3.06 -1.94
N LEU A 85 2.76 1.91 -1.94
CA LEU A 85 2.57 1.08 -3.13
C LEU A 85 1.08 0.98 -3.45
N SER A 86 0.72 1.38 -4.67
CA SER A 86 -0.65 1.39 -5.17
C SER A 86 -1.11 0.00 -5.58
N GLY A 87 -2.35 -0.38 -5.24
CA GLY A 87 -2.88 -1.72 -5.55
C GLY A 87 -3.62 -2.38 -4.40
N TRP A 88 -3.35 -1.91 -3.18
CA TRP A 88 -4.09 -2.26 -1.99
C TRP A 88 -5.07 -1.13 -1.60
N ILE A 89 -5.68 -1.25 -0.41
CA ILE A 89 -6.63 -0.28 0.11
C ILE A 89 -5.95 1.10 0.27
N ASP A 90 -6.46 2.09 -0.45
CA ASP A 90 -6.14 3.51 -0.28
C ASP A 90 -7.45 4.32 -0.35
N ALA A 91 -8.23 4.26 0.73
CA ALA A 91 -9.47 4.99 0.85
C ALA A 91 -9.23 6.49 0.65
N GLY A 92 -10.07 7.13 -0.16
CA GLY A 92 -9.97 8.56 -0.42
C GLY A 92 -8.72 9.02 -1.17
N LEU A 93 -7.94 8.07 -1.72
CA LEU A 93 -6.65 8.32 -2.39
C LEU A 93 -5.63 9.02 -1.50
N CYS A 94 -5.72 8.82 -0.18
CA CYS A 94 -5.02 9.65 0.79
C CYS A 94 -3.52 9.37 0.85
N ALA A 95 -3.11 8.09 0.82
CA ALA A 95 -1.70 7.74 0.81
C ALA A 95 -1.05 8.07 -0.55
N SER A 96 -1.80 7.93 -1.64
CA SER A 96 -1.41 8.39 -2.97
C SER A 96 -1.14 9.89 -3.00
N GLU A 97 -2.09 10.73 -2.57
CA GLU A 97 -1.93 12.18 -2.53
C GLU A 97 -0.81 12.63 -1.58
N THR A 98 -0.66 11.96 -0.44
CA THR A 98 0.45 12.22 0.49
C THR A 98 1.79 11.96 -0.19
N THR A 99 1.90 10.87 -0.94
CA THR A 99 3.11 10.50 -1.69
C THR A 99 3.41 11.52 -2.79
N GLU A 100 2.41 11.95 -3.55
CA GLU A 100 2.55 13.01 -4.56
C GLU A 100 3.01 14.33 -3.93
N THR A 101 2.46 14.69 -2.77
CA THR A 101 2.84 15.88 -2.01
C THR A 101 4.31 15.82 -1.59
N ILE A 102 4.78 14.66 -1.10
CA ILE A 102 6.20 14.44 -0.76
C ILE A 102 7.07 14.59 -2.01
N LEU A 103 6.76 13.86 -3.08
CA LEU A 103 7.54 13.87 -4.32
C LEU A 103 7.63 15.27 -4.94
N GLY A 104 6.57 16.09 -4.84
CA GLY A 104 6.56 17.47 -5.30
C GLY A 104 7.49 18.41 -4.51
N GLN A 105 7.90 18.02 -3.30
CA GLN A 105 8.66 18.90 -2.39
C GLN A 105 10.10 18.46 -2.17
N ILE A 106 10.43 17.18 -2.39
CA ILE A 106 11.78 16.66 -2.08
C ILE A 106 12.80 16.74 -3.22
N ALA A 107 12.39 17.24 -4.40
CA ALA A 107 13.18 17.23 -5.63
C ALA A 107 13.78 15.84 -5.94
N PRO A 108 12.92 14.83 -6.20
CA PRO A 108 13.30 13.42 -6.22
C PRO A 108 14.29 13.09 -7.33
N VAL A 109 15.27 12.26 -7.00
CA VAL A 109 16.23 11.67 -7.91
C VAL A 109 16.15 10.15 -7.81
N THR A 110 15.91 9.48 -8.93
CA THR A 110 15.83 8.02 -9.00
C THR A 110 17.12 7.35 -8.52
N VAL A 111 16.97 6.46 -7.55
CA VAL A 111 18.06 5.65 -6.97
C VAL A 111 18.02 4.25 -7.54
N ALA A 112 16.83 3.64 -7.57
CA ALA A 112 16.64 2.30 -8.12
C ALA A 112 15.28 2.19 -8.83
N GLU A 113 15.23 1.39 -9.89
CA GLU A 113 14.01 0.97 -10.57
C GLU A 113 13.91 -0.56 -10.48
N PHE A 114 12.78 -1.07 -10.02
CA PHE A 114 12.57 -2.51 -9.88
C PHE A 114 12.05 -3.14 -11.17
N GLU A 115 12.39 -4.41 -11.40
CA GLU A 115 12.02 -5.15 -12.59
C GLU A 115 10.56 -5.61 -12.55
N THR A 116 9.69 -4.89 -13.25
CA THR A 116 8.25 -5.08 -13.18
C THR A 116 7.77 -6.31 -13.94
N GLU A 117 8.51 -6.83 -14.92
CA GLU A 117 8.19 -8.08 -15.62
C GLU A 117 8.14 -9.28 -14.64
N TRP A 118 8.94 -9.24 -13.56
CA TRP A 118 8.94 -10.28 -12.53
C TRP A 118 8.01 -9.99 -11.36
N LEU A 119 7.55 -8.74 -11.21
CA LEU A 119 6.85 -8.28 -10.03
C LEU A 119 5.36 -8.04 -10.28
N LEU A 120 4.94 -7.69 -11.51
CA LEU A 120 3.59 -7.26 -11.83
C LEU A 120 2.86 -8.24 -12.75
N ASP A 121 1.55 -8.41 -12.53
CA ASP A 121 0.65 -9.01 -13.51
C ASP A 121 0.05 -7.92 -14.41
N HIS A 122 0.57 -7.78 -15.63
CA HIS A 122 0.10 -6.78 -16.59
C HIS A 122 -1.34 -7.01 -17.09
N ARG A 123 -1.99 -8.13 -16.77
CA ARG A 123 -3.44 -8.30 -16.99
C ARG A 123 -4.27 -7.68 -15.88
N ALA A 124 -3.77 -7.71 -14.65
CA ALA A 124 -4.36 -7.01 -13.51
C ALA A 124 -4.07 -5.50 -13.59
N ARG A 125 -2.85 -5.13 -14.01
CA ARG A 125 -2.35 -3.75 -14.09
C ARG A 125 -1.91 -3.43 -15.52
N ARG A 126 -2.89 -3.17 -16.38
CA ARG A 126 -2.64 -2.90 -17.79
C ARG A 126 -1.90 -1.57 -17.97
N PRO A 127 -0.88 -1.52 -18.84
CA PRO A 127 -0.26 -0.26 -19.25
C PRO A 127 -1.30 0.69 -19.85
N THR A 128 -1.12 1.99 -19.61
CA THR A 128 -1.97 3.01 -20.20
C THR A 128 -1.50 3.28 -21.62
N MET A 129 -2.39 3.15 -22.60
CA MET A 129 -2.08 3.44 -24.00
C MET A 129 -2.44 4.88 -24.34
N HIS A 130 -1.47 5.61 -24.91
CA HIS A 130 -1.67 6.98 -25.38
C HIS A 130 -2.07 6.99 -26.85
N ILE A 131 -3.24 7.57 -27.12
CA ILE A 131 -3.75 7.74 -28.49
C ILE A 131 -3.88 9.22 -28.81
N VAL A 132 -3.20 9.67 -29.87
CA VAL A 132 -3.34 11.02 -30.43
C VAL A 132 -3.88 10.90 -31.85
N GLU A 133 -5.06 11.48 -32.09
CA GLU A 133 -5.74 11.43 -33.41
C GLU A 133 -5.91 10.00 -33.97
N GLY A 134 -6.13 9.02 -33.08
CA GLY A 134 -6.29 7.60 -33.44
C GLY A 134 -4.96 6.84 -33.61
N VAL A 135 -3.81 7.49 -33.44
CA VAL A 135 -2.49 6.87 -33.50
C VAL A 135 -2.02 6.51 -32.09
N ASN A 136 -1.64 5.25 -31.86
CA ASN A 136 -0.92 4.86 -30.64
C ASN A 136 0.49 5.46 -30.68
N VAL A 137 0.78 6.38 -29.74
CA VAL A 137 2.06 7.09 -29.65
C VAL A 137 2.95 6.60 -28.50
N GLY A 138 2.47 5.66 -27.69
CA GLY A 138 3.22 5.14 -26.55
C GLY A 138 2.38 4.40 -25.52
N LEU A 139 3.07 3.73 -24.61
CA LEU A 139 2.51 3.07 -23.44
C LEU A 139 3.21 3.59 -22.19
N ASP A 140 2.44 3.92 -21.15
CA ASP A 140 2.96 4.10 -19.81
C ASP A 140 2.80 2.77 -19.06
N TRP A 141 3.93 2.16 -18.74
CA TRP A 141 3.99 0.94 -17.97
C TRP A 141 3.93 1.29 -16.47
N PRO A 142 3.23 0.50 -15.63
CA PRO A 142 3.33 0.66 -14.20
C PRO A 142 4.76 0.38 -13.73
N GLU A 143 5.30 1.26 -12.88
CA GLU A 143 6.67 1.19 -12.38
C GLU A 143 6.68 0.98 -10.86
N ILE A 144 7.83 0.56 -10.34
CA ILE A 144 8.13 0.55 -8.91
C ILE A 144 9.52 1.15 -8.75
N THR A 145 9.62 2.28 -8.06
CA THR A 145 10.83 3.08 -8.03
C THR A 145 11.19 3.49 -6.61
N LEU A 146 12.48 3.52 -6.34
CA LEU A 146 13.07 4.12 -5.16
C LEU A 146 13.72 5.44 -5.56
N VAL A 147 13.26 6.53 -5.00
CA VAL A 147 13.84 7.86 -5.21
C VAL A 147 14.43 8.39 -3.91
N SER A 148 15.39 9.31 -4.04
CA SER A 148 15.97 10.07 -2.93
C SER A 148 15.69 11.55 -3.09
N GLY A 149 15.57 12.27 -1.99
CA GLY A 149 15.40 13.72 -1.97
C GLY A 149 15.69 14.28 -0.58
N ARG A 150 15.42 15.57 -0.40
CA ARG A 150 15.54 16.24 0.89
C ARG A 150 14.28 17.00 1.25
N ASP A 151 13.87 16.90 2.51
CA ASP A 151 12.74 17.69 3.00
C ASP A 151 13.09 19.19 3.16
N ALA A 152 12.12 19.99 3.61
CA ALA A 152 12.30 21.44 3.77
C ALA A 152 13.39 21.83 4.81
N THR A 153 13.76 20.91 5.70
CA THR A 153 14.79 21.10 6.72
C THR A 153 16.14 20.51 6.34
N GLY A 154 16.23 19.86 5.18
CA GLY A 154 17.44 19.24 4.65
C GLY A 154 17.65 17.79 5.04
N ASN A 155 16.69 17.16 5.74
CA ASN A 155 16.77 15.74 6.09
C ASN A 155 16.70 14.88 4.84
N ASP A 156 17.54 13.84 4.78
CA ASP A 156 17.53 12.90 3.67
C ASP A 156 16.30 11.97 3.75
N VAL A 157 15.57 11.87 2.65
CA VAL A 157 14.36 11.05 2.53
C VAL A 157 14.51 10.12 1.33
N LEU A 158 14.22 8.85 1.55
CA LEU A 158 13.98 7.87 0.49
C LEU A 158 12.47 7.64 0.37
N VAL A 159 11.98 7.49 -0.85
CA VAL A 159 10.58 7.16 -1.12
C VAL A 159 10.54 5.98 -2.08
N LEU A 160 10.00 4.85 -1.60
CA LEU A 160 9.66 3.70 -2.43
C LEU A 160 8.18 3.83 -2.83
N HIS A 161 7.94 4.06 -4.12
CA HIS A 161 6.59 4.26 -4.64
C HIS A 161 6.34 3.56 -5.96
N GLY A 162 5.06 3.44 -6.34
CA GLY A 162 4.65 2.84 -7.61
C GLY A 162 3.56 1.80 -7.43
N ALA A 163 3.54 0.80 -8.31
CA ALA A 163 2.62 -0.33 -8.21
C ALA A 163 3.07 -1.31 -7.11
N GLU A 164 2.13 -1.84 -6.36
CA GLU A 164 2.36 -2.96 -5.48
C GLU A 164 2.70 -4.22 -6.31
N PRO A 165 3.79 -4.95 -5.98
CA PRO A 165 4.08 -6.24 -6.61
C PRO A 165 2.89 -7.20 -6.49
N ASP A 166 2.56 -7.90 -7.57
CA ASP A 166 1.61 -9.02 -7.57
C ASP A 166 2.34 -10.37 -7.31
N HIS A 167 3.65 -10.41 -7.54
CA HIS A 167 4.47 -11.62 -7.49
C HIS A 167 5.77 -11.41 -6.69
N ASN A 168 6.42 -12.52 -6.31
CA ASN A 168 7.77 -12.53 -5.72
C ASN A 168 7.97 -11.64 -4.46
N TRP A 169 6.93 -11.44 -3.65
CA TRP A 169 6.95 -10.55 -2.47
C TRP A 169 8.14 -10.75 -1.53
N ARG A 170 8.53 -12.00 -1.24
CA ARG A 170 9.68 -12.28 -0.35
C ARG A 170 10.98 -11.75 -0.92
N SER A 171 11.23 -12.01 -2.20
CA SER A 171 12.43 -11.52 -2.89
C SER A 171 12.42 -10.00 -3.03
N PHE A 172 11.24 -9.41 -3.25
CA PHE A 172 11.07 -7.95 -3.22
C PHE A 172 11.39 -7.36 -1.84
N CYS A 173 10.91 -7.99 -0.75
CA CYS A 173 11.27 -7.59 0.62
C CYS A 173 12.78 -7.63 0.84
N ASP A 174 13.43 -8.74 0.49
CA ASP A 174 14.88 -8.89 0.64
C ASP A 174 15.64 -7.80 -0.15
N ALA A 175 15.14 -7.43 -1.33
CA ALA A 175 15.74 -6.41 -2.18
C ALA A 175 15.61 -5.01 -1.56
N VAL A 176 14.41 -4.66 -1.08
CA VAL A 176 14.17 -3.37 -0.40
C VAL A 176 14.97 -3.29 0.91
N VAL A 177 15.02 -4.35 1.72
CA VAL A 177 15.83 -4.39 2.95
C VAL A 177 17.31 -4.22 2.64
N SER A 178 17.82 -4.86 1.59
CA SER A 178 19.21 -4.69 1.13
C SER A 178 19.51 -3.24 0.74
N LEU A 179 18.60 -2.56 0.04
CA LEU A 179 18.72 -1.12 -0.27
C LEU A 179 18.68 -0.28 1.00
N SER A 180 17.77 -0.55 1.92
CA SER A 180 17.66 0.13 3.21
C SER A 180 18.95 0.05 4.02
N GLN A 181 19.54 -1.14 4.14
CA GLN A 181 20.83 -1.34 4.80
C GLN A 181 21.97 -0.62 4.09
N ARG A 182 22.01 -0.68 2.75
CA ARG A 182 23.02 -0.02 1.92
C ARG A 182 23.02 1.50 2.11
N PHE A 183 21.85 2.11 2.22
CA PHE A 183 21.69 3.55 2.37
C PHE A 183 21.65 4.02 3.83
N GLY A 184 21.77 3.11 4.79
CA GLY A 184 21.75 3.43 6.22
C GLY A 184 20.41 3.97 6.70
N VAL A 185 19.30 3.43 6.18
CA VAL A 185 17.95 3.82 6.59
C VAL A 185 17.76 3.57 8.09
N ARG A 186 17.38 4.60 8.83
CA ARG A 186 17.16 4.52 10.28
C ARG A 186 15.78 4.02 10.66
N ARG A 187 14.79 4.35 9.84
CA ARG A 187 13.37 4.06 10.10
C ARG A 187 12.60 3.99 8.79
N VAL A 188 11.64 3.08 8.75
CA VAL A 188 10.74 2.85 7.63
C VAL A 188 9.32 3.21 8.02
N ILE A 189 8.65 4.06 7.23
CA ILE A 189 7.24 4.40 7.41
C ILE A 189 6.45 3.97 6.19
N GLY A 190 5.52 3.03 6.38
CA GLY A 190 4.50 2.69 5.39
C GLY A 190 3.31 3.65 5.47
N LEU A 191 2.76 4.06 4.33
CA LEU A 191 1.60 4.93 4.23
C LEU A 191 0.41 4.18 3.63
N GLY A 192 -0.71 4.21 4.33
CA GLY A 192 -1.97 3.66 3.85
C GLY A 192 -3.17 4.42 4.38
N SER A 193 -4.35 4.01 3.93
CA SER A 193 -5.62 4.57 4.41
C SER A 193 -6.73 3.54 4.26
N TYR A 194 -7.77 3.63 5.10
CA TYR A 194 -8.88 2.67 5.06
C TYR A 194 -10.23 3.30 5.43
N PRO A 195 -11.35 2.73 4.94
CA PRO A 195 -12.68 3.18 5.31
C PRO A 195 -12.98 2.89 6.78
N SER A 196 -13.52 3.87 7.50
CA SER A 196 -13.78 3.83 8.93
C SER A 196 -15.12 4.46 9.28
N SER A 197 -15.63 4.16 10.47
CA SER A 197 -16.82 4.81 11.05
C SER A 197 -16.49 6.17 11.64
N SER A 198 -15.91 7.05 10.83
CA SER A 198 -15.55 8.43 11.22
C SER A 198 -16.44 9.47 10.54
N PRO A 199 -16.76 10.59 11.21
CA PRO A 199 -17.45 11.72 10.61
C PRO A 199 -16.47 12.66 9.90
N HIS A 200 -16.85 13.25 8.77
CA HIS A 200 -16.01 14.21 8.04
C HIS A 200 -15.93 15.59 8.72
N THR A 201 -16.73 15.82 9.77
CA THR A 201 -16.78 17.04 10.59
C THR A 201 -15.81 17.03 11.77
N ARG A 202 -15.06 15.94 11.96
CA ARG A 202 -13.98 15.82 12.96
C ARG A 202 -12.63 15.59 12.26
N PRO A 203 -11.49 15.86 12.93
CA PRO A 203 -10.17 15.57 12.38
C PRO A 203 -10.03 14.08 12.03
N SER A 204 -9.47 13.79 10.85
CA SER A 204 -9.09 12.43 10.46
C SER A 204 -8.08 11.88 11.45
N ARG A 205 -8.33 10.66 11.94
CA ARG A 205 -7.44 9.97 12.87
C ARG A 205 -6.48 9.08 12.11
N LEU A 206 -5.35 8.76 12.75
CA LEU A 206 -4.44 7.73 12.28
C LEU A 206 -4.55 6.48 13.14
N SER A 207 -4.29 5.34 12.52
CA SER A 207 -4.00 4.07 13.19
C SER A 207 -2.57 3.67 12.87
N VAL A 208 -1.95 2.94 13.80
CA VAL A 208 -0.56 2.51 13.66
C VAL A 208 -0.46 0.99 13.70
N THR A 209 0.32 0.44 12.78
CA THR A 209 0.87 -0.91 12.87
C THR A 209 2.36 -0.83 13.13
N ALA A 210 2.89 -1.72 13.95
CA ALA A 210 4.33 -1.84 14.15
C ALA A 210 4.68 -3.25 14.61
N ALA A 211 5.94 -3.61 14.41
CA ALA A 211 6.46 -4.91 14.81
C ALA A 211 6.83 -5.01 16.31
N THR A 212 6.83 -3.89 17.05
CA THR A 212 7.09 -3.87 18.50
C THR A 212 6.00 -3.11 19.26
N PRO A 213 5.68 -3.51 20.51
CA PRO A 213 4.71 -2.79 21.35
C PRO A 213 5.06 -1.31 21.53
N ASP A 214 6.33 -1.00 21.79
CA ASP A 214 6.79 0.37 22.02
C ASP A 214 6.51 1.30 20.83
N LEU A 215 6.69 0.80 19.60
CA LEU A 215 6.39 1.55 18.38
C LEU A 215 4.88 1.60 18.10
N ALA A 216 4.14 0.54 18.44
CA ALA A 216 2.68 0.48 18.26
C ALA A 216 1.92 1.42 19.21
N SER A 217 2.50 1.73 20.38
CA SER A 217 1.90 2.61 21.39
C SER A 217 2.30 4.08 21.25
N LEU A 218 3.05 4.48 20.21
CA LEU A 218 3.48 5.88 20.00
C LEU A 218 2.31 6.81 19.66
N GLY A 219 1.51 7.17 20.66
CA GLY A 219 0.39 8.11 20.54
C GLY A 219 -0.90 7.51 19.98
N PHE A 220 -1.02 6.18 19.95
CA PHE A 220 -2.19 5.49 19.41
C PHE A 220 -2.63 4.33 20.28
N THR A 221 -3.95 4.11 20.35
CA THR A 221 -4.55 2.97 21.03
C THR A 221 -4.36 1.70 20.19
N PRO A 222 -3.63 0.68 20.69
CA PRO A 222 -3.45 -0.57 19.95
C PRO A 222 -4.77 -1.32 19.78
N ALA A 223 -4.92 -2.02 18.64
CA ALA A 223 -6.08 -2.85 18.34
C ALA A 223 -5.66 -4.26 17.96
N THR A 224 -6.56 -5.24 18.13
CA THR A 224 -6.36 -6.63 17.70
C THR A 224 -7.40 -6.98 16.63
N LEU A 225 -6.94 -7.35 15.44
CA LEU A 225 -7.77 -7.71 14.31
C LEU A 225 -6.96 -8.53 13.28
N ASP A 226 -7.64 -9.41 12.55
CA ASP A 226 -7.08 -10.15 11.42
C ASP A 226 -7.59 -9.55 10.10
N VAL A 227 -6.68 -9.10 9.24
CA VAL A 227 -6.99 -8.54 7.92
C VAL A 227 -6.08 -9.10 6.85
N PRO A 228 -6.53 -9.17 5.58
CA PRO A 228 -5.64 -9.47 4.48
C PRO A 228 -4.51 -8.43 4.41
N ALA A 229 -3.28 -8.90 4.30
CA ALA A 229 -2.09 -8.06 4.28
C ALA A 229 -1.77 -7.57 2.86
N GLY A 230 -1.38 -6.30 2.75
CA GLY A 230 -0.67 -5.77 1.59
C GLY A 230 0.86 -5.87 1.76
N MET A 231 1.58 -5.51 0.70
CA MET A 231 3.04 -5.51 0.63
C MET A 231 3.68 -4.64 1.71
N GLN A 232 3.03 -3.54 2.12
CA GLN A 232 3.50 -2.71 3.24
C GLN A 232 3.72 -3.53 4.51
N ALA A 233 2.77 -4.39 4.90
CA ALA A 233 2.87 -5.18 6.12
C ALA A 233 3.98 -6.25 6.02
N ALA A 234 4.19 -6.83 4.83
CA ALA A 234 5.30 -7.74 4.60
C ALA A 234 6.66 -7.03 4.66
N LEU A 235 6.77 -5.81 4.13
CA LEU A 235 7.97 -4.97 4.27
C LEU A 235 8.21 -4.56 5.72
N GLU A 236 7.16 -4.25 6.48
CA GLU A 236 7.25 -3.93 7.91
C GLU A 236 7.93 -5.06 8.68
N MET A 237 7.44 -6.29 8.52
CA MET A 237 8.02 -7.47 9.15
C MET A 237 9.43 -7.79 8.66
N ALA A 238 9.72 -7.59 7.38
CA ALA A 238 11.05 -7.85 6.82
C ALA A 238 12.10 -6.87 7.37
N HIS A 239 11.78 -5.58 7.47
CA HIS A 239 12.66 -4.57 8.05
C HIS A 239 12.87 -4.82 9.54
N HIS A 240 11.82 -5.18 10.28
CA HIS A 240 11.94 -5.55 11.69
C HIS A 240 12.89 -6.74 11.89
N ALA A 241 12.76 -7.79 11.08
CA ALA A 241 13.66 -8.95 11.13
C ALA A 241 15.13 -8.58 10.83
N ALA A 242 15.34 -7.50 10.06
CA ALA A 242 16.66 -6.95 9.76
C ALA A 242 17.17 -5.93 10.80
N GLY A 243 16.41 -5.67 11.88
CA GLY A 243 16.76 -4.74 12.94
C GLY A 243 16.55 -3.26 12.60
N ILE A 244 15.75 -2.96 11.57
CA ILE A 244 15.38 -1.59 11.19
C ILE A 244 13.98 -1.31 11.72
N GLU A 245 13.80 -0.19 12.43
CA GLU A 245 12.50 0.21 12.94
C GLU A 245 11.52 0.44 11.79
N SER A 246 10.33 -0.16 11.88
CA SER A 246 9.29 -0.03 10.86
C SER A 246 7.92 0.15 11.48
N VAL A 247 7.17 1.08 10.91
CA VAL A 247 5.84 1.50 11.35
C VAL A 247 4.95 1.71 10.13
N GLY A 248 3.70 1.25 10.15
CA GLY A 248 2.66 1.62 9.20
C GLY A 248 1.76 2.70 9.76
N LEU A 249 1.61 3.82 9.05
CA LEU A 249 0.64 4.87 9.33
C LEU A 249 -0.59 4.69 8.42
N TRP A 250 -1.76 4.64 9.03
CA TRP A 250 -3.02 4.36 8.34
C TRP A 250 -4.04 5.45 8.62
N ALA A 251 -4.40 6.25 7.62
CA ALA A 251 -5.45 7.25 7.79
C ALA A 251 -6.85 6.65 7.78
N GLN A 252 -7.67 7.10 8.72
CA GLN A 252 -9.08 6.76 8.82
C GLN A 252 -9.90 7.70 7.94
N VAL A 253 -10.56 7.13 6.94
CA VAL A 253 -11.42 7.88 6.00
C VAL A 253 -12.88 7.56 6.28
N PRO A 254 -13.80 8.53 6.30
CA PRO A 254 -15.22 8.24 6.43
C PRO A 254 -15.69 7.26 5.36
N HIS A 255 -16.29 6.14 5.76
CA HIS A 255 -16.68 5.06 4.85
C HIS A 255 -17.62 5.48 3.72
N TYR A 256 -18.41 6.54 3.91
CA TYR A 256 -19.31 7.09 2.89
C TYR A 256 -18.60 7.99 1.86
N ILE A 257 -17.30 8.27 2.01
CA ILE A 257 -16.47 9.08 1.09
C ILE A 257 -15.29 8.27 0.52
N SER A 258 -15.11 7.01 0.91
CA SER A 258 -13.90 6.24 0.61
C SER A 258 -13.56 6.06 -0.88
N GLY A 259 -14.53 6.22 -1.79
CA GLY A 259 -14.33 6.17 -3.24
C GLY A 259 -14.01 7.51 -3.91
N ALA A 260 -13.95 8.61 -3.16
CA ALA A 260 -13.69 9.96 -3.65
C ALA A 260 -12.53 10.60 -2.89
N HIS A 261 -11.83 11.52 -3.55
CA HIS A 261 -10.70 12.25 -2.98
C HIS A 261 -11.03 12.92 -1.63
N TYR A 262 -10.22 12.65 -0.59
CA TYR A 262 -10.44 13.16 0.77
C TYR A 262 -9.16 13.74 1.42
N PRO A 263 -8.83 15.02 1.13
CA PRO A 263 -7.56 15.65 1.54
C PRO A 263 -7.31 15.72 3.05
N ALA A 264 -8.38 15.70 3.87
CA ALA A 264 -8.24 15.79 5.32
C ALA A 264 -7.46 14.59 5.91
N ALA A 265 -7.60 13.41 5.30
CA ALA A 265 -6.85 12.22 5.71
C ALA A 265 -5.40 12.23 5.17
N SER A 266 -5.15 12.79 3.99
CA SER A 266 -3.79 13.05 3.47
C SER A 266 -3.05 14.04 4.36
N LEU A 267 -3.72 15.11 4.79
CA LEU A 267 -3.19 16.07 5.76
C LEU A 267 -2.82 15.39 7.08
N ALA A 268 -3.68 14.51 7.60
CA ALA A 268 -3.37 13.74 8.81
C ALA A 268 -2.13 12.85 8.64
N LEU A 269 -1.92 12.21 7.47
CA LEU A 269 -0.70 11.43 7.21
C LEU A 269 0.55 12.32 7.19
N VAL A 270 0.48 13.50 6.57
CA VAL A 270 1.59 14.46 6.57
C VAL A 270 1.94 14.89 7.99
N ASP A 271 0.94 15.24 8.82
CA ASP A 271 1.17 15.60 10.22
C ASP A 271 1.74 14.42 11.03
N GLY A 272 1.25 13.21 10.77
CA GLY A 272 1.76 11.97 11.36
C GLY A 272 3.24 11.70 11.02
N LEU A 273 3.66 12.02 9.79
CA LEU A 273 5.06 11.87 9.35
C LEU A 273 6.01 12.81 10.11
N VAL A 274 5.56 14.02 10.46
CA VAL A 274 6.35 14.94 11.29
C VAL A 274 6.66 14.28 12.63
N GLY A 275 5.65 13.70 13.30
CA GLY A 275 5.82 13.03 14.60
C GLY A 275 6.60 11.71 14.52
N ALA A 276 6.27 10.86 13.54
CA ALA A 276 6.82 9.52 13.43
C ALA A 276 8.21 9.47 12.80
N ALA A 277 8.56 10.42 11.94
CA ALA A 277 9.78 10.40 11.15
C ALA A 277 10.56 11.72 11.16
N GLY A 278 10.02 12.81 11.71
CA GLY A 278 10.67 14.12 11.68
C GLY A 278 10.75 14.73 10.28
N VAL A 279 9.95 14.23 9.34
CA VAL A 279 9.90 14.74 7.96
C VAL A 279 9.05 16.00 7.92
N VAL A 280 9.61 17.09 7.43
CA VAL A 280 8.92 18.39 7.38
C VAL A 280 8.50 18.74 5.96
N LEU A 281 7.19 18.87 5.75
CA LEU A 281 6.55 19.19 4.47
C LEU A 281 5.63 20.40 4.63
N ASP A 282 5.47 21.18 3.56
CA ASP A 282 4.42 22.19 3.46
C ASP A 282 3.08 21.50 3.17
N SER A 283 2.15 21.58 4.13
CA SER A 283 0.80 21.02 4.03
C SER A 283 -0.29 22.09 3.79
N SER A 284 0.09 23.34 3.50
CA SER A 284 -0.84 24.47 3.39
C SER A 284 -1.91 24.27 2.31
N GLN A 285 -1.51 23.72 1.15
CA GLN A 285 -2.45 23.44 0.06
C GLN A 285 -3.42 22.31 0.44
N LEU A 286 -2.91 21.22 1.03
CA LEU A 286 -3.76 20.13 1.55
C LEU A 286 -4.78 20.62 2.58
N ALA A 287 -4.38 21.54 3.48
CA ALA A 287 -5.27 22.13 4.45
C ALA A 287 -6.38 22.98 3.79
N ALA A 288 -6.06 23.74 2.75
CA ALA A 288 -7.05 24.49 1.98
C ALA A 288 -8.03 23.56 1.26
N ASP A 289 -7.53 22.49 0.65
CA ASP A 289 -8.34 21.50 -0.07
C ASP A 289 -9.22 20.68 0.89
N ALA A 290 -8.70 20.35 2.08
CA ALA A 290 -9.48 19.69 3.13
C ALA A 290 -10.67 20.54 3.58
N LEU A 291 -10.46 21.85 3.79
CA LEU A 291 -11.54 22.78 4.14
C LEU A 291 -12.57 22.91 3.01
N ALA A 292 -12.11 23.02 1.76
CA ALA A 292 -13.00 23.11 0.61
C ALA A 292 -13.85 21.84 0.44
N THR A 293 -13.26 20.65 0.60
CA THR A 293 -13.96 19.37 0.55
C THR A 293 -14.95 19.23 1.70
N ARG A 294 -14.57 19.63 2.92
CA ARG A 294 -15.50 19.65 4.06
C ARG A 294 -16.73 20.50 3.78
N ASN A 295 -16.57 21.74 3.34
CA ASN A 295 -17.73 22.63 3.08
C ASN A 295 -18.70 22.02 2.04
N ARG A 296 -18.18 21.35 1.01
CA ARG A 296 -19.02 20.66 0.02
C ARG A 296 -19.78 19.47 0.62
N LEU A 297 -19.16 18.75 1.55
CA LEU A 297 -19.79 17.62 2.24
C LEU A 297 -20.88 18.10 3.22
N ASP A 298 -20.61 19.20 3.93
CA ASP A 298 -21.59 19.86 4.81
C ASP A 298 -22.86 20.23 4.00
N ASP A 299 -22.69 20.86 2.82
CA ASP A 299 -23.80 21.20 1.92
C ASP A 299 -24.61 19.95 1.48
N LEU A 300 -23.93 18.84 1.18
CA LEU A 300 -24.59 17.59 0.76
C LEU A 300 -25.34 16.88 1.89
N VAL A 301 -24.87 17.03 3.13
CA VAL A 301 -25.52 16.42 4.29
C VAL A 301 -26.74 17.24 4.73
N ASP A 302 -26.69 18.57 4.65
CA ASP A 302 -27.78 19.44 5.08
C ASP A 302 -29.10 19.19 4.31
N ASP A 303 -29.00 18.75 3.06
CA ASP A 303 -30.12 18.45 2.18
C ASP A 303 -30.95 17.21 2.58
N ASP A 304 -30.43 16.33 3.45
CA ASP A 304 -31.09 15.07 3.83
C ASP A 304 -31.07 14.83 5.36
N SER A 305 -32.26 14.71 5.98
CA SER A 305 -32.36 14.45 7.42
C SER A 305 -31.74 13.12 7.87
N SER A 306 -31.77 12.09 7.01
CA SER A 306 -31.16 10.80 7.33
C SER A 306 -29.64 10.87 7.33
N HIS A 307 -29.04 11.66 6.42
CA HIS A 307 -27.60 11.92 6.43
C HIS A 307 -27.19 12.68 7.69
N ARG A 308 -28.00 13.66 8.12
CA ARG A 308 -27.76 14.39 9.39
C ARG A 308 -27.82 13.46 10.60
N ASP A 309 -28.79 12.57 10.68
CA ASP A 309 -28.92 11.63 11.80
C ASP A 309 -27.75 10.63 11.84
N MET A 310 -27.35 10.12 10.67
CA MET A 310 -26.17 9.25 10.54
C MET A 310 -24.89 9.98 10.96
N LEU A 311 -24.68 11.22 10.47
CA LEU A 311 -23.51 12.01 10.80
C LEU A 311 -23.44 12.28 12.31
N ALA A 312 -24.55 12.71 12.92
CA ALA A 312 -24.62 12.95 14.37
C ALA A 312 -24.28 11.70 15.20
N ALA A 313 -24.69 10.51 14.74
CA ALA A 313 -24.33 9.26 15.39
C ALA A 313 -22.81 8.96 15.30
N LEU A 314 -22.18 9.24 14.15
CA LEU A 314 -20.72 9.09 13.97
C LEU A 314 -19.94 10.12 14.78
N GLU A 315 -20.41 11.36 14.84
CA GLU A 315 -19.84 12.41 15.71
C GLU A 315 -19.86 12.00 17.17
N LYS A 316 -20.99 11.49 17.66
CA LYS A 316 -21.07 10.99 19.03
C LYS A 316 -20.08 9.85 19.29
N GLN A 317 -20.01 8.86 18.40
CA GLN A 317 -19.05 7.75 18.54
C GLN A 317 -17.60 8.23 18.57
N TYR A 318 -17.26 9.21 17.73
CA TYR A 318 -15.94 9.81 17.71
C TYR A 318 -15.62 10.52 19.02
N ASP A 319 -16.54 11.38 19.48
CA ASP A 319 -16.34 12.19 20.68
C ASP A 319 -16.23 11.30 21.94
N ASP A 320 -17.07 10.25 22.05
CA ASP A 320 -17.02 9.25 23.12
C ASP A 320 -15.65 8.50 23.15
N LEU A 321 -15.09 8.18 21.97
CA LEU A 321 -13.76 7.54 21.87
C LEU A 321 -12.63 8.48 22.30
N VAL A 322 -12.68 9.75 21.91
CA VAL A 322 -11.67 10.75 22.29
C VAL A 322 -11.70 10.99 23.79
N GLU A 323 -12.89 11.06 24.40
CA GLU A 323 -13.03 11.19 25.85
C GLU A 323 -12.41 10.00 26.58
N ALA A 324 -12.70 8.77 26.15
CA ALA A 324 -12.12 7.56 26.74
C ALA A 324 -10.58 7.52 26.64
N GLU A 325 -10.01 7.92 25.50
CA GLU A 325 -8.55 7.97 25.33
C GLU A 325 -7.89 9.04 26.22
N ALA A 326 -8.53 10.19 26.38
CA ALA A 326 -8.06 11.24 27.29
C ALA A 326 -8.08 10.76 28.75
N GLU A 327 -9.13 10.05 29.18
CA GLU A 327 -9.19 9.46 30.52
C GLU A 327 -8.07 8.42 30.74
N MET A 328 -7.82 7.54 29.76
CA MET A 328 -6.74 6.55 29.85
C MET A 328 -5.35 7.20 29.96
N ALA A 329 -5.06 8.21 29.14
CA ALA A 329 -3.79 8.93 29.20
C ALA A 329 -3.57 9.58 30.59
N THR A 330 -4.62 10.14 31.20
CA THR A 330 -4.52 10.71 32.55
C THR A 330 -4.38 9.64 33.64
N SER A 331 -4.88 8.43 33.42
CA SER A 331 -4.78 7.31 34.37
C SER A 331 -3.39 6.67 34.37
N ASP A 332 -2.72 6.61 33.21
CA ASP A 332 -1.35 6.11 33.12
C ASP A 332 -0.37 7.08 33.82
N ASP A 333 -0.55 8.39 33.67
CA ASP A 333 0.19 9.41 34.44
C ASP A 333 0.00 9.25 35.96
N LEU A 334 -1.22 8.93 36.42
CA LEU A 334 -1.50 8.63 37.83
C LEU A 334 -0.88 7.31 38.31
N THR A 335 -0.73 6.34 37.40
CA THR A 335 -0.12 5.04 37.71
C THR A 335 1.40 5.18 37.83
N ASP A 336 2.02 5.96 36.95
CA ASP A 336 3.44 6.32 37.02
C ASP A 336 3.77 7.16 38.26
N GLU A 337 2.89 8.10 38.63
CA GLU A 337 3.02 8.87 39.88
C GLU A 337 2.83 7.98 41.12
N LEU A 338 1.89 7.03 41.08
CA LEU A 338 1.69 6.04 42.13
C LEU A 338 2.88 5.08 42.27
N GLU A 339 3.46 4.61 41.17
CA GLU A 339 4.67 3.79 41.19
C GLU A 339 5.89 4.57 41.71
N ALA A 340 6.05 5.84 41.32
CA ALA A 340 7.08 6.73 41.87
C ALA A 340 6.86 6.98 43.37
N PHE A 341 5.61 7.14 43.81
CA PHE A 341 5.25 7.27 45.22
C PHE A 341 5.53 5.98 46.01
N LEU A 342 5.19 4.80 45.47
CA LEU A 342 5.48 3.52 46.11
C LEU A 342 6.99 3.20 46.15
N ARG A 343 7.77 3.65 45.15
CA ARG A 343 9.25 3.58 45.20
C ARG A 343 9.84 4.51 46.25
N SER A 344 9.29 5.71 46.42
CA SER A 344 9.75 6.65 47.47
C SER A 344 9.32 6.26 48.89
N GLN A 345 8.28 5.44 49.05
CA GLN A 345 7.86 4.85 50.33
C GLN A 345 8.63 3.56 50.69
N ASN A 346 9.25 2.91 49.71
CA ASN A 346 10.04 1.68 49.90
C ASN A 346 11.54 1.95 50.07
N ASP A 347 11.97 3.22 50.17
CA ASP A 347 13.32 3.57 50.60
C ASP A 347 13.32 3.62 52.14
N PRO A 348 13.94 2.65 52.84
CA PRO A 348 13.96 2.66 54.29
C PRO A 348 15.02 3.66 54.74
N ASP A 349 14.59 4.81 55.25
CA ASP A 349 15.37 5.51 56.28
C ASP A 349 15.32 4.66 57.56
N ASP A 350 16.23 3.67 57.65
CA ASP A 350 17.09 3.35 58.81
C ASP A 350 18.11 2.24 58.50
#